data_AF-A0A2N9MX88-F1
#
_entry.id   AF-A0A2N9MX88-F1
#
_cell.length_a   1.000
_cell.length_b   1.000
_cell.length_c   1.000
_cell.angle_alpha   90.00
_cell.angle_beta   90.00
_cell.angle_gamma   90.00
#
_symmetry.space_group_name_H-M   'P 1'
#
loop_
_entity.id
_entity.type
_entity.pdbx_description
1 polymer ?
#
loop_
_entity_poly.entity_id
_entity_poly.type
_entity_poly.pdbx_seq_one_letter_code
_entity_poly.pdbx_strand_id
1 'polypeptide(L)' 'MLTQTEKGRAFRALHERDQAFLIPKPRDAGTARLLADLGFEALATTSAGYAFSAGQRDNTGAPGELPGGPARSQ' A
#
# COMPACT_ATOMS: atom_id res chain seq x y z
N MET A 1 -9.51 -5.30 18.03
CA MET A 1 -8.93 -4.89 16.73
C MET A 1 -10.08 -4.61 15.77
N LEU A 2 -9.98 -3.57 14.94
CA LEU A 2 -10.96 -3.33 13.86
C LEU A 2 -10.85 -4.42 12.79
N THR A 3 -11.98 -4.83 12.24
CA THR A 3 -12.07 -5.67 11.03
C THR A 3 -11.53 -4.92 9.81
N GLN A 4 -11.24 -5.65 8.73
CA GLN A 4 -10.80 -5.03 7.47
C GLN A 4 -11.86 -4.06 6.90
N THR A 5 -13.14 -4.42 6.98
CA THR A 5 -14.25 -3.58 6.51
C THR A 5 -14.37 -2.29 7.34
N GLU A 6 -14.20 -2.37 8.66
CA GLU A 6 -14.22 -1.19 9.54
C GLU A 6 -13.04 -0.24 9.24
N LYS A 7 -11.83 -0.79 9.03
CA LYS A 7 -10.68 0.02 8.61
C LYS A 7 -10.93 0.72 7.27
N GLY A 8 -11.53 0.02 6.31
CA GLY A 8 -11.88 0.59 5.00
C GLY A 8 -12.90 1.73 5.12
N ARG A 9 -13.94 1.56 5.95
CA ARG A 9 -14.92 2.62 6.21
C ARG A 9 -14.28 3.84 6.88
N ALA A 10 -13.43 3.64 7.88
CA ALA A 10 -12.71 4.71 8.54
C ALA A 10 -11.81 5.49 7.56
N PHE A 11 -11.06 4.79 6.71
CA PHE A 11 -10.21 5.42 5.70
C PHE A 11 -11.03 6.19 4.65
N ARG A 12 -12.18 5.66 4.24
CA ARG A 12 -13.10 6.37 3.33
C ARG A 12 -13.61 7.66 3.95
N ALA A 13 -14.01 7.63 5.22
CA ALA A 13 -14.46 8.82 5.93
C ALA A 13 -13.40 9.92 5.99
N LEU A 14 -12.10 9.59 5.98
CA LEU A 14 -11.03 10.60 5.88
C LEU A 14 -11.05 11.36 4.55
N HIS A 15 -11.39 10.68 3.44
CA HIS A 15 -11.46 11.29 2.10
C HIS A 15 -12.72 12.12 1.87
N GLU A 16 -13.76 11.87 2.64
CA GLU A 16 -15.05 12.57 2.53
C GLU A 16 -15.08 13.88 3.35
N ARG A 17 -14.01 14.18 4.11
CA ARG A 17 -13.86 15.45 4.83
C ARG A 17 -13.57 16.59 3.86
N ASP A 18 -13.97 17.80 4.24
CA ASP A 18 -13.67 19.03 3.48
C ASP A 18 -12.17 19.37 3.46
N GLN A 19 -11.39 18.79 4.37
CA GLN A 19 -9.95 19.06 4.53
C GLN A 19 -9.11 17.86 4.08
N ALA A 20 -8.02 18.15 3.37
CA ALA A 20 -7.01 17.15 3.05
C ALA A 20 -6.33 16.62 4.32
N PHE A 21 -5.88 15.37 4.26
CA PHE A 21 -5.12 14.72 5.33
C PHE A 21 -3.82 14.13 4.77
N LEU A 22 -2.84 13.94 5.66
CA LEU A 22 -1.52 13.44 5.29
C LEU A 22 -1.46 11.92 5.42
N ILE A 23 -0.90 11.27 4.39
CA ILE A 23 -0.71 9.82 4.35
C ILE A 23 0.77 9.51 4.08
N PRO A 24 1.60 9.38 5.13
CA PRO A 24 3.00 9.02 4.94
C PRO A 24 3.16 7.56 4.48
N LYS A 25 4.30 7.30 3.86
CA LYS A 25 4.66 6.00 3.24
C LYS A 25 5.87 5.36 3.93
N PRO A 26 5.73 4.78 5.14
CA PRO A 26 6.85 4.11 5.80
C PRO A 26 7.39 2.94 4.96
N ARG A 27 8.71 2.72 5.03
CA ARG A 27 9.43 1.63 4.34
C ARG A 27 9.73 0.42 5.23
N ASP A 28 9.42 0.52 6.52
CA ASP A 28 9.66 -0.50 7.54
C ASP A 28 8.67 -0.36 8.71
N ALA A 29 8.58 -1.41 9.54
CA ALA A 29 7.63 -1.48 10.65
C ALA A 29 7.94 -0.49 11.79
N GLY A 30 9.22 -0.16 12.02
CA GLY A 30 9.62 0.78 13.06
C GLY A 30 9.16 2.20 12.72
N THR A 31 9.43 2.63 11.49
CA THR A 31 8.93 3.91 10.96
C THR A 31 7.41 3.97 10.96
N ALA A 32 6.73 2.88 10.59
CA ALA A 32 5.26 2.82 10.63
C ALA A 32 4.71 3.01 12.05
N ARG A 33 5.36 2.39 13.05
CA ARG A 33 4.99 2.53 14.47
C ARG A 33 5.18 3.98 14.94
N LEU A 34 6.33 4.59 14.66
CA LEU A 34 6.61 5.97 15.03
C LEU A 34 5.61 6.96 14.41
N LEU A 35 5.28 6.78 13.13
CA LEU A 35 4.29 7.65 12.46
C LEU A 35 2.89 7.48 13.05
N ALA A 36 2.49 6.27 13.43
CA ALA A 36 1.22 6.06 14.13
C ALA A 36 1.22 6.73 15.51
N ASP A 37 2.32 6.63 16.25
CA ASP A 37 2.46 7.26 17.58
C ASP A 37 2.51 8.80 17.48
N LEU A 38 2.97 9.35 16.35
CA LEU A 38 2.90 10.79 16.03
C LEU A 38 1.50 11.26 15.61
N GLY A 39 0.52 10.36 15.51
CA GLY A 39 -0.88 10.71 15.28
C GLY A 39 -1.30 10.82 13.82
N PHE A 40 -0.53 10.27 12.87
CA PHE A 40 -1.00 10.18 11.48
C PHE A 40 -2.21 9.24 11.40
N GLU A 41 -3.32 9.75 10.86
CA GLU A 41 -4.61 9.04 10.82
C GLU A 41 -4.63 7.84 9.85
N ALA A 42 -3.72 7.83 8.87
CA ALA A 42 -3.56 6.76 7.91
C ALA A 42 -2.10 6.62 7.47
N LEU A 43 -1.69 5.40 7.14
CA LEU A 43 -0.39 5.07 6.56
C LEU A 43 -0.62 4.35 5.22
N ALA A 44 0.18 4.69 4.22
CA ALA A 44 0.22 3.96 2.96
C ALA A 44 1.51 3.15 2.85
N THR A 45 1.48 2.10 2.04
CA THR A 45 2.69 1.42 1.58
C THR A 45 2.77 1.54 0.07
N THR A 46 3.98 1.50 -0.49
CA THR A 46 4.19 1.47 -1.94
C THR A 46 4.92 0.19 -2.31
N SER A 47 4.61 -0.36 -3.49
CA SER A 47 5.38 -1.46 -4.09
C SER A 47 6.86 -1.10 -4.20
N ALA A 48 7.16 0.15 -4.58
CA ALA A 48 8.52 0.67 -4.65
C ALA A 48 9.25 0.60 -3.30
N GLY A 49 8.57 1.00 -2.22
CA GLY A 49 9.15 1.00 -0.88
C GLY A 49 9.52 -0.42 -0.44
N TYR A 50 8.67 -1.40 -0.76
CA TYR A 50 8.96 -2.80 -0.50
C TYR A 50 10.10 -3.33 -1.39
N ALA A 51 10.02 -3.12 -2.71
CA ALA A 51 11.01 -3.62 -3.67
C ALA A 51 12.41 -3.09 -3.36
N PHE A 52 12.56 -1.79 -3.09
CA PHE A 52 13.86 -1.20 -2.77
C PHE A 52 14.45 -1.71 -1.44
N SER A 53 13.63 -1.92 -0.41
CA SER A 53 14.08 -2.54 0.84
C SER A 53 14.56 -3.99 0.62
N ALA A 54 14.03 -4.68 -0.39
CA ALA A 54 14.45 -6.02 -0.81
C ALA A 54 15.64 -6.00 -1.82
N GLY A 55 16.19 -4.82 -2.16
CA GLY A 55 17.24 -4.69 -3.18
C GLY A 55 16.76 -4.95 -4.61
N GLN A 56 15.45 -4.92 -4.85
CA GLN A 56 14.80 -5.17 -6.13
C GLN A 56 14.36 -3.86 -6.79
N ARG A 57 14.23 -3.86 -8.11
CA ARG A 57 13.63 -2.74 -8.84
C ARG A 57 12.11 -2.79 -8.70
N ASP A 58 11.49 -1.64 -8.47
CA ASP A 58 10.03 -1.53 -8.54
C ASP A 58 9.55 -1.84 -9.96
N ASN A 59 8.37 -2.46 -10.07
CA ASN A 59 7.73 -2.81 -11.35
C ASN A 59 8.49 -3.80 -12.25
N THR A 60 9.20 -4.80 -11.71
CA THR A 60 9.65 -5.98 -12.51
C THR A 60 8.52 -7.00 -12.71
N GLY A 61 7.29 -6.54 -12.97
CA GLY A 61 6.35 -7.36 -13.71
C GLY A 61 6.91 -7.47 -15.12
N ALA A 62 7.30 -8.68 -15.54
CA ALA A 62 7.63 -8.92 -16.94
C ALA A 62 6.49 -8.35 -17.82
N PRO A 63 6.78 -7.70 -18.97
CA PRO A 63 5.75 -7.44 -19.96
C PRO A 63 5.22 -8.80 -20.42
N GLY A 64 4.09 -9.22 -19.86
CA GLY A 64 3.31 -10.39 -20.27
C GLY A 64 4.09 -11.67 -20.59
N GLU A 65 4.37 -12.51 -19.59
CA GLU A 65 4.61 -13.93 -19.88
C GLU A 65 4.25 -14.81 -18.67
N LEU A 66 3.11 -15.50 -18.78
CA LEU A 66 2.96 -16.79 -18.13
C LEU A 66 3.96 -17.73 -18.82
N PRO A 67 4.86 -18.40 -18.09
CA PRO A 67 5.72 -19.39 -18.70
C PRO A 67 4.86 -20.59 -19.13
N GLY A 68 4.57 -20.67 -20.43
CA GLY A 68 4.18 -21.91 -21.11
C GLY A 68 2.72 -22.39 -20.96
N GLY A 69 1.73 -21.59 -21.33
CA GLY A 69 0.36 -22.08 -21.53
C GLY A 69 -0.25 -21.56 -22.84
N PRO A 70 -0.85 -22.41 -23.70
CA PRO A 70 -1.34 -21.95 -25.00
C PRO A 70 -2.54 -21.02 -24.81
N ALA A 71 -2.52 -19.92 -25.57
CA ALA A 71 -3.63 -19.01 -25.72
C ALA A 71 -4.93 -19.79 -25.99
N ARG A 72 -5.91 -19.66 -25.08
CA ARG A 72 -7.29 -19.98 -25.40
C ARG A 72 -8.09 -18.70 -25.36
N SER A 73 -8.48 -18.28 -26.55
CA SER A 73 -9.69 -17.52 -26.80
C SER A 73 -10.89 -18.32 -26.29
N GLN A 74 -11.54 -17.83 -25.24
CA GLN A 74 -12.99 -17.58 -25.13
C GLN A 74 -13.20 -16.49 -24.08
#